data_AF-A0A151NCY7-F1
#
_entry.id   AF-A0A151NCY7-F1
#
_cell.length_a   1.000
_cell.length_b   1.000
_cell.length_c   1.000
_cell.angle_alpha   90.00
_cell.angle_beta   90.00
_cell.angle_gamma   90.00
#
_symmetry.space_group_name_H-M   'P 1'
#
loop_
_entity.id
_entity.type
_entity.pdbx_description
1 polymer ?
#
loop_
_entity_poly.entity_id
_entity_poly.type
_entity_poly.pdbx_seq_one_letter_code
_entity_poly.pdbx_strand_id
1 'polypeptide(L)'
;MASSAPITAKVMSQVGGDGFVDILEEEIEELIEGHREILTNKELEEPIKLSTEDDDDDKQEKPASWNLHKFVEVLQAAKHLNDLISEYDPSMEQSLKITRSIMDDLRPYQEMFEQLKKQ
;
A
#
# COMPACT_ATOMS: atom_id res chain seq x y z
N MET A 1 27.55 25.25 22.22
CA MET A 1 26.22 24.67 22.51
C MET A 1 25.18 25.66 22.05
N ALA A 2 24.60 25.46 20.87
CA ALA A 2 23.53 26.31 20.35
C ALA A 2 22.24 25.50 20.40
N SER A 3 21.30 25.97 21.22
CA SER A 3 19.94 25.47 21.29
C SER A 3 19.24 25.80 19.97
N SER A 4 18.86 24.79 19.19
CA SER A 4 18.01 24.97 18.02
C SER A 4 16.59 24.59 18.45
N ALA A 5 15.74 25.59 18.58
CA ALA A 5 14.30 25.41 18.78
C ALA A 5 13.74 24.50 17.67
N PRO A 6 12.86 23.54 18.00
CA PRO A 6 12.25 22.69 17.00
C PRO A 6 11.28 23.51 16.14
N ILE A 7 11.19 23.09 14.88
CA ILE A 7 10.50 23.72 13.74
C ILE A 7 8.96 23.75 13.92
N THR A 8 8.45 23.57 15.14
CA THR A 8 7.03 23.31 15.43
C THR A 8 6.13 24.54 15.38
N ALA A 9 6.67 25.76 15.42
CA ALA A 9 5.82 26.96 15.44
C ALA A 9 5.29 27.41 14.07
N LYS A 10 5.81 26.87 12.94
CA LYS A 10 5.49 27.41 11.61
C LYS A 10 4.48 26.61 10.79
N VAL A 11 4.15 25.37 11.19
CA VAL A 11 3.18 24.55 10.45
C VAL A 11 1.76 24.63 11.04
N MET A 12 1.58 25.14 12.26
CA MET A 12 0.28 25.12 12.93
C MET A 12 -0.63 26.33 12.65
N SER A 13 -0.13 27.41 12.04
CA SER A 13 -0.95 28.61 11.79
C SER A 13 -1.83 28.54 10.53
N GLN A 14 -1.83 27.43 9.79
CA GLN A 14 -2.55 27.31 8.50
C GLN A 14 -3.65 26.25 8.43
N VAL A 15 -3.92 25.51 9.51
CA VAL A 15 -5.09 24.61 9.58
C VAL A 15 -6.14 25.21 10.52
N GLY A 16 -6.76 26.29 10.05
CA GLY A 16 -7.97 26.83 10.65
C GLY A 16 -9.19 26.00 10.25
N GLY A 17 -9.26 24.76 10.76
CA GLY A 17 -10.44 23.91 10.68
C GLY A 17 -11.18 23.93 12.01
N ASP A 18 -12.44 24.33 11.99
CA ASP A 18 -13.40 24.48 13.12
C ASP A 18 -13.74 23.16 13.86
N GLY A 19 -12.89 22.14 13.76
CA GLY A 19 -13.12 20.80 14.32
C GLY A 19 -11.93 20.20 15.08
N PHE A 20 -10.83 20.94 15.23
CA PHE A 20 -9.61 20.47 15.92
C PHE A 20 -9.28 21.29 17.18
N VAL A 21 -10.18 22.18 17.60
CA VAL A 21 -9.93 23.16 18.68
C VAL A 21 -9.83 22.49 20.06
N ASP A 22 -10.36 21.28 20.20
CA ASP A 22 -10.42 20.57 21.49
C ASP A 22 -9.35 19.49 21.66
N ILE A 23 -8.48 19.24 20.67
CA ILE A 23 -7.44 18.22 20.79
C ILE A 23 -6.27 18.81 21.55
N LEU A 24 -6.07 18.36 22.79
CA LEU A 24 -4.93 18.78 23.61
C LEU A 24 -3.65 18.09 23.11
N GLU A 25 -2.53 18.81 23.17
CA GLU A 25 -1.21 18.28 22.77
C GLU A 25 -0.87 16.98 23.53
N GLU A 26 -1.28 16.90 24.80
CA GLU A 26 -1.12 15.72 25.65
C GLU A 26 -1.91 14.49 25.15
N GLU A 27 -3.10 14.68 24.56
CA GLU A 27 -3.90 13.57 24.00
C GLU A 27 -3.26 12.99 22.73
N ILE A 28 -2.59 13.83 21.94
CA ILE A 28 -1.84 13.39 20.76
C ILE A 28 -0.59 12.61 21.18
N GLU A 29 0.12 13.09 22.21
CA GLU A 29 1.28 12.38 22.76
C GLU A 29 0.89 11.02 23.35
N GLU A 30 -0.22 10.94 24.09
CA GLU A 30 -0.74 9.68 24.63
C GLU A 30 -1.14 8.69 23.52
N LEU A 31 -1.76 9.16 22.44
CA LEU A 31 -2.12 8.33 21.29
C LEU A 31 -0.89 7.80 20.54
N ILE A 32 0.14 8.64 20.35
CA ILE A 32 1.38 8.25 19.68
C ILE A 32 2.18 7.27 20.54
N GLU A 33 2.23 7.49 21.85
CA GLU A 33 2.93 6.61 22.78
C GLU A 33 2.19 5.28 22.98
N GLY A 34 0.86 5.31 23.05
CA GLY A 34 0.00 4.13 23.18
C GLY A 34 -0.04 3.23 21.94
N HIS A 35 0.13 3.82 20.74
CA HIS A 35 0.27 3.09 19.47
C HIS A 35 1.74 2.90 19.05
N ARG A 36 2.71 3.20 19.92
CA ARG A 36 4.13 2.85 19.72
C ARG A 36 4.37 1.35 19.95
N GLU A 37 3.44 0.49 19.56
CA GLU A 37 3.78 -0.90 19.28
C GLU A 37 4.66 -0.88 18.03
N ILE A 38 5.93 -1.16 18.24
CA ILE A 38 6.84 -1.49 17.15
C ILE A 38 6.23 -2.75 16.53
N LEU A 39 5.52 -2.59 15.41
CA LEU A 39 5.12 -3.69 14.52
C LEU A 39 6.39 -4.41 14.13
N THR A 40 6.75 -5.39 14.95
CA THR A 40 7.96 -6.17 14.78
C THR A 40 7.55 -7.26 13.80
N ASN A 41 8.35 -7.48 12.74
CA ASN A 41 8.07 -8.44 11.66
C ASN A 41 7.59 -9.84 12.10
N LYS A 42 7.73 -10.19 13.39
CA LYS A 42 7.13 -11.38 14.00
C LYS A 42 5.62 -11.46 13.92
N GLU A 43 4.87 -10.36 13.92
CA GLU A 43 3.40 -10.41 13.76
C GLU A 43 2.97 -10.67 12.32
N LEU A 44 3.87 -10.43 11.34
CA LEU A 44 3.68 -10.83 9.94
C LEU A 44 4.05 -12.29 9.69
N GLU A 45 4.73 -12.95 10.65
CA GLU A 45 5.17 -14.35 10.59
C GLU A 45 4.24 -15.29 11.39
N GLU A 46 2.99 -14.93 11.67
CA GLU A 46 2.02 -15.95 12.10
C GLU A 46 1.71 -16.87 10.89
N PRO A 47 2.09 -18.16 10.92
CA PRO A 47 1.58 -19.08 9.93
C PRO A 47 0.08 -19.20 10.18
N ILE A 48 -0.73 -18.75 9.22
CA ILE A 48 -2.15 -19.04 9.16
C ILE A 48 -2.29 -20.57 9.11
N LYS A 49 -2.36 -21.21 10.29
CA LYS A 49 -2.75 -22.59 10.43
C LYS A 49 -4.25 -22.63 10.15
N LEU A 50 -4.59 -22.74 8.87
CA LEU A 50 -5.88 -23.24 8.46
C LEU A 50 -6.00 -24.64 9.05
N SER A 51 -6.83 -24.79 10.08
CA SER A 51 -7.24 -26.09 10.59
C SER A 51 -7.87 -26.86 9.45
N THR A 52 -7.10 -27.78 8.86
CA THR A 52 -7.62 -28.89 8.07
C THR A 52 -8.30 -29.85 9.04
N GLU A 53 -9.58 -29.63 9.30
CA GLU A 53 -10.48 -30.69 9.73
C GLU A 53 -11.29 -31.10 8.50
N ASP A 54 -10.77 -32.18 7.92
CA ASP A 54 -11.37 -33.15 6.99
C ASP A 54 -12.86 -32.96 6.70
N ASP A 55 -13.19 -32.53 5.48
CA ASP A 55 -14.30 -33.15 4.76
C ASP A 55 -13.94 -33.25 3.27
N ASP A 56 -14.09 -34.47 2.81
CA ASP A 56 -13.63 -35.06 1.57
C ASP A 56 -14.43 -34.45 0.39
N ASP A 57 -13.85 -33.49 -0.32
CA ASP A 57 -14.28 -33.16 -1.66
C ASP A 57 -13.07 -32.72 -2.48
N ASP A 58 -12.80 -33.48 -3.54
CA ASP A 58 -11.76 -33.33 -4.56
C ASP A 58 -11.74 -31.91 -5.17
N LYS A 59 -11.35 -30.90 -4.41
CA LYS A 59 -10.96 -29.60 -4.93
C LYS A 59 -9.52 -29.70 -5.34
N GLN A 60 -9.29 -30.43 -6.45
CA GLN A 60 -8.18 -30.10 -7.32
C GLN A 60 -8.24 -28.59 -7.55
N GLU A 61 -7.35 -27.87 -6.89
CA GLU A 61 -7.17 -26.44 -7.07
C GLU A 61 -6.83 -26.26 -8.55
N LYS A 62 -7.84 -25.89 -9.36
CA LYS A 62 -7.68 -25.71 -10.80
C LYS A 62 -6.49 -24.77 -10.98
N PRO A 63 -5.47 -25.12 -11.80
CA PRO A 63 -4.31 -24.26 -11.98
C PRO A 63 -4.82 -22.86 -12.30
N ALA A 64 -4.33 -21.85 -11.58
CA ALA A 64 -4.84 -20.50 -11.66
C ALA A 64 -4.83 -20.01 -13.11
N SER A 65 -5.96 -20.14 -13.79
CA SER A 65 -6.06 -19.78 -15.20
C SER A 65 -6.30 -18.28 -15.28
N TRP A 66 -5.50 -17.62 -16.12
CA TRP A 66 -5.73 -16.22 -16.47
C TRP A 66 -7.06 -16.08 -17.21
N ASN A 67 -7.85 -15.09 -16.80
CA ASN A 67 -9.07 -14.69 -17.49
C ASN A 67 -9.10 -13.16 -17.57
N LEU A 68 -9.99 -12.59 -18.39
CA LEU A 68 -10.07 -11.14 -18.60
C LEU A 68 -10.24 -10.36 -17.31
N HIS A 69 -11.06 -10.87 -16.38
CA HIS A 69 -11.31 -10.21 -15.10
C HIS A 69 -10.04 -10.14 -14.25
N LYS A 70 -9.31 -11.25 -14.10
CA LYS A 70 -8.02 -11.29 -13.38
C LYS A 70 -6.97 -10.38 -14.00
N PHE A 71 -6.93 -10.26 -15.33
CA PHE A 71 -6.05 -9.29 -15.99
C PHE A 71 -6.42 -7.85 -15.66
N VAL A 72 -7.71 -7.51 -15.71
CA VAL A 72 -8.19 -6.16 -15.36
C VAL A 72 -7.81 -5.83 -13.92
N GLU A 73 -8.02 -6.76 -12.99
CA GLU A 73 -7.68 -6.60 -11.58
C GLU A 73 -6.18 -6.29 -11.39
N VAL A 74 -5.30 -7.10 -11.99
CA VAL A 74 -3.84 -6.91 -11.90
C VAL A 74 -3.40 -5.60 -12.55
N LEU A 75 -3.93 -5.26 -13.72
CA LEU A 75 -3.56 -4.02 -14.42
C LEU A 75 -4.07 -2.77 -13.68
N GLN A 76 -5.23 -2.86 -13.02
CA GLN A 76 -5.74 -1.79 -12.16
C GLN A 76 -4.92 -1.64 -10.89
N ALA A 77 -4.54 -2.74 -10.24
CA ALA A 77 -3.66 -2.72 -9.07
C ALA A 77 -2.30 -2.09 -9.40
N ALA A 78 -1.71 -2.43 -10.55
CA ALA A 78 -0.49 -1.83 -11.03
C ALA A 78 -0.61 -0.33 -11.30
N LYS A 79 -1.73 0.10 -11.88
CA LYS A 79 -2.01 1.53 -12.07
C LYS A 79 -2.09 2.25 -10.71
N HIS A 80 -2.83 1.69 -9.77
CA HIS A 80 -2.95 2.27 -8.43
C HIS A 80 -1.59 2.37 -7.73
N LEU A 81 -0.75 1.33 -7.83
CA LEU A 81 0.62 1.35 -7.31
C LEU A 81 1.44 2.48 -7.94
N ASN A 82 1.36 2.67 -9.26
CA ASN A 82 2.07 3.76 -9.94
C ASN A 82 1.59 5.15 -9.49
N ASP A 83 0.29 5.30 -9.25
CA ASP A 83 -0.30 6.55 -8.74
C ASP A 83 0.26 6.85 -7.33
N LEU A 84 0.28 5.85 -6.44
CA LEU A 84 0.83 5.98 -5.08
C LEU A 84 2.33 6.30 -5.07
N ILE A 85 3.12 5.64 -5.92
CA ILE A 85 4.56 5.94 -6.05
C ILE A 85 4.77 7.38 -6.51
N SER A 86 3.95 7.87 -7.44
CA SER A 86 4.06 9.23 -7.95
C SER A 86 3.65 10.29 -6.91
N GLU A 87 2.72 9.94 -6.01
CA GLU A 87 2.24 10.83 -4.95
C GLU A 87 3.21 10.89 -3.75
N TYR A 88 3.79 9.76 -3.36
CA TYR A 88 4.58 9.65 -2.12
C TYR A 88 6.08 9.80 -2.32
N ASP A 89 6.63 9.49 -3.49
CA ASP A 89 8.07 9.61 -3.73
C ASP A 89 8.46 11.09 -3.94
N PRO A 90 9.28 11.68 -3.05
CA PRO A 90 9.72 13.07 -3.20
C PRO A 90 10.64 13.28 -4.41
N SER A 91 11.20 12.21 -4.99
CA SER A 91 12.05 12.26 -6.16
C SER A 91 11.28 11.88 -7.42
N MET A 92 10.97 12.89 -8.24
CA MET A 92 10.34 12.69 -9.55
C MET A 92 11.16 11.76 -10.46
N GLU A 93 12.49 11.79 -10.37
CA GLU A 93 13.34 10.90 -11.17
C GLU A 93 13.19 9.44 -10.74
N GLN A 94 13.19 9.16 -9.43
CA GLN A 94 13.04 7.80 -8.93
C GLN A 94 11.62 7.28 -9.17
N SER A 95 10.60 8.10 -8.94
CA SER A 95 9.20 7.73 -9.20
C SER A 95 8.97 7.37 -10.66
N LEU A 96 9.50 8.18 -11.60
CA LEU A 96 9.43 7.89 -13.03
C LEU A 96 10.21 6.64 -13.42
N LYS A 97 11.38 6.41 -12.81
CA LYS A 97 12.19 5.21 -13.08
C LYS A 97 11.46 3.94 -12.66
N ILE A 98 10.88 3.92 -11.46
CA ILE A 98 10.20 2.75 -10.90
C ILE A 98 8.91 2.48 -11.68
N THR A 99 8.07 3.50 -11.89
CA THR A 99 6.80 3.35 -12.64
C THR A 99 7.02 2.82 -14.05
N ARG A 100 8.07 3.28 -14.75
CA ARG A 100 8.46 2.74 -16.06
C ARG A 100 8.88 1.28 -15.99
N SER A 101 9.71 0.90 -15.01
CA SER A 101 10.11 -0.50 -14.83
C SER A 101 8.89 -1.41 -14.62
N ILE A 102 7.95 -1.00 -13.75
CA ILE A 102 6.71 -1.74 -13.49
C ILE A 102 5.90 -1.90 -14.79
N MET A 103 5.76 -0.83 -15.58
CA MET A 103 5.03 -0.90 -16.85
C MET A 103 5.72 -1.82 -17.87
N ASP A 104 7.05 -1.80 -17.93
CA ASP A 104 7.82 -2.66 -18.82
C ASP A 104 7.69 -4.14 -18.41
N ASP A 105 7.75 -4.44 -17.11
CA ASP A 105 7.59 -5.79 -16.58
C ASP A 105 6.15 -6.32 -16.75
N LEU A 106 5.16 -5.43 -16.83
CA LEU A 106 3.76 -5.78 -17.07
C LEU A 106 3.40 -5.98 -18.54
N ARG A 107 4.28 -5.62 -19.48
CA ARG A 107 4.03 -5.72 -20.92
C ARG A 107 3.56 -7.12 -21.37
N PRO A 108 4.14 -8.24 -20.91
CA PRO A 108 3.67 -9.57 -21.29
C PRO A 108 2.20 -9.81 -20.88
N TYR A 109 1.76 -9.29 -19.73
CA TYR A 109 0.39 -9.42 -19.28
C TYR A 109 -0.58 -8.58 -20.10
N GLN A 110 -0.16 -7.40 -20.55
CA GLN A 110 -0.94 -6.57 -21.48
C GLN A 110 -1.12 -7.26 -22.83
N GLU A 111 -0.08 -7.89 -23.35
CA GLU A 111 -0.14 -8.67 -24.60
C GLU A 111 -1.08 -9.87 -24.47
N MET A 112 -0.97 -10.65 -23.39
CA MET A 112 -1.88 -11.77 -23.12
C MET A 112 -3.34 -11.31 -22.97
N PHE A 113 -3.57 -10.18 -22.31
CA PHE A 113 -4.90 -9.58 -22.18
C PHE A 113 -5.50 -9.21 -23.54
N GLU A 114 -4.72 -8.55 -24.41
CA GLU A 114 -5.18 -8.19 -25.76
C GLU A 114 -5.39 -9.40 -26.68
N GLN A 115 -4.61 -10.48 -26.51
CA GLN A 115 -4.86 -11.73 -27.21
C GLN A 115 -6.17 -12.37 -26.75
N LEU A 116 -6.44 -12.38 -25.45
CA LEU A 116 -7.65 -12.97 -24.88
C LEU A 116 -8.91 -12.18 -25.27
N LYS A 117 -8.82 -10.86 -25.45
CA LYS A 117 -9.92 -10.01 -25.95
C LYS A 117 -10.32 -10.28 -27.40
N LYS A 118 -9.42 -10.88 -28.20
CA LYS A 118 -9.62 -11.15 -29.63
C LYS A 118 -10.18 -12.55 -29.91
N GLN A 119 -10.30 -13.38 -28.88
CA GLN A 119 -10.98 -14.68 -28.95
C GLN A 119 -12.48 -14.49 -28.84
#